data_AF-A0A836XE37-F1
#
_entry.id   AF-A0A836XE37-F1
#
_cell.length_a   1.000
_cell.length_b   1.000
_cell.length_c   1.000
_cell.angle_alpha   90.00
_cell.angle_beta   90.00
_cell.angle_gamma   90.00
#
_symmetry.space_group_name_H-M   'P 1'
#
loop_
_entity.id
_entity.type
_entity.pdbx_description
1 polymer ?
#
loop_
_entity_poly.entity_id
_entity_poly.type
_entity_poly.pdbx_seq_one_letter_code
_entity_poly.pdbx_strand_id
1 'polypeptide(L)'
;MINCRMMVPGSENRRRIWIYLCSPVERMNPFDTVDHADHSGFGNTGPLRERRAYDPIVQAMSGLMAVTGFAGQPPVRTGAAIADTATPMIAVIGILSALMRRQSTGRGDWVDVSMLDALSFLMPEVIEYYQGGAIDPPLANRHPGGAPFNCFHATDGYVYVATVTDIDWNNLLRAMDREDLIDDPRYAHLPDRHDHVDEVEAVVENWIKGRPRDGVVDVLQSHQVACGPVLSMDEALASEQLRARDMLIPLETPEGKAVPGIMGLGIPIRFADDPVQFDVPAPQLGQHNHDVYGALLGVDDAEIARLKDAGVI
;
A
#
# COMPACT_ATOMS: atom_id res chain seq x y z
N MET A 1 5.19 23.19 -1.92
CA MET A 1 4.03 22.84 -1.07
C MET A 1 2.77 22.91 -1.93
N ILE A 2 2.42 21.80 -2.58
CA ILE A 2 1.20 21.69 -3.39
C ILE A 2 0.05 21.46 -2.42
N ASN A 3 -0.87 22.41 -2.35
CA ASN A 3 -1.98 22.41 -1.41
C ASN A 3 -3.16 21.68 -2.08
N CYS A 4 -3.21 20.35 -1.98
CA CYS A 4 -4.38 19.57 -2.38
C CYS A 4 -5.55 19.91 -1.45
N ARG A 5 -6.44 20.81 -1.87
CA ARG A 5 -7.72 21.03 -1.20
C ARG A 5 -8.72 19.98 -1.69
N MET A 6 -8.85 18.88 -0.96
CA MET A 6 -10.10 18.11 -0.98
C MET A 6 -11.23 19.00 -0.48
N MET A 7 -12.31 19.12 -1.25
CA MET A 7 -13.41 20.01 -0.97
C MET A 7 -14.21 19.51 0.24
N VAL A 8 -14.56 20.42 1.13
CA VAL A 8 -15.22 20.18 2.41
C VAL A 8 -16.72 20.47 2.29
N PRO A 9 -17.62 19.63 2.82
CA PRO A 9 -19.02 20.02 2.98
C PRO A 9 -19.15 21.09 4.09
N GLY A 10 -19.69 22.28 3.75
CA GLY A 10 -20.13 23.27 4.74
C GLY A 10 -19.59 24.71 4.64
N SER A 11 -18.92 25.14 3.57
CA SER A 11 -18.55 26.56 3.42
C SER A 11 -19.67 27.37 2.76
N GLU A 12 -20.40 28.14 3.57
CA GLU A 12 -21.43 29.07 3.12
C GLU A 12 -20.86 30.25 2.30
N ASN A 13 -21.63 30.66 1.29
CA ASN A 13 -21.48 31.84 0.42
C ASN A 13 -20.32 31.87 -0.61
N ARG A 14 -20.60 31.38 -1.82
CA ARG A 14 -20.56 32.15 -3.10
C ARG A 14 -20.99 31.30 -4.30
N ARG A 15 -21.90 31.87 -5.10
CA ARG A 15 -22.40 31.56 -6.46
C ARG A 15 -22.01 30.20 -7.09
N ARG A 16 -23.06 29.41 -7.32
CA ARG A 16 -23.14 28.00 -7.75
C ARG A 16 -22.41 27.67 -9.07
N ILE A 17 -21.45 26.76 -8.97
CA ILE A 17 -21.16 25.71 -9.97
C ILE A 17 -21.27 24.40 -9.18
N TRP A 18 -22.16 23.50 -9.60
CA TRP A 18 -22.34 22.20 -8.95
C TRP A 18 -21.33 21.23 -9.55
N ILE A 19 -20.30 20.88 -8.78
CA ILE A 19 -19.53 19.65 -8.99
C ILE A 19 -20.16 18.63 -8.07
N TYR A 20 -20.70 17.54 -8.62
CA TYR A 20 -21.30 16.46 -7.81
C TYR A 20 -20.21 15.73 -7.03
N LEU A 21 -19.97 16.19 -5.80
CA LEU A 21 -19.26 15.53 -4.72
C LEU A 21 -20.09 15.78 -3.45
N CYS A 22 -21.08 14.94 -3.11
CA CYS A 22 -21.70 14.87 -1.78
C CYS A 22 -22.86 13.85 -1.64
N SER A 23 -22.79 13.05 -0.56
CA SER A 23 -23.80 12.60 0.43
C SER A 23 -25.16 12.01 -0.04
N PRO A 24 -25.86 11.22 0.81
CA PRO A 24 -26.55 9.99 0.42
C PRO A 24 -27.53 10.26 -0.72
N VAL A 25 -27.04 10.01 -1.93
CA VAL A 25 -27.82 10.14 -3.14
C VAL A 25 -28.71 8.91 -3.17
N GLU A 26 -29.89 9.03 -2.57
CA GLU A 26 -31.01 8.21 -2.99
C GLU A 26 -31.19 8.44 -4.50
N ARG A 27 -30.71 7.48 -5.31
CA ARG A 27 -31.14 7.23 -6.69
C ARG A 27 -31.10 8.44 -7.64
N MET A 28 -29.92 9.03 -7.86
CA MET A 28 -29.65 9.73 -9.14
C MET A 28 -28.72 8.90 -10.00
N ASN A 29 -29.06 7.64 -10.19
CA ASN A 29 -28.60 6.94 -11.37
C ASN A 29 -29.74 6.92 -12.38
N PRO A 30 -29.83 7.89 -13.30
CA PRO A 30 -30.87 7.88 -14.34
C PRO A 30 -30.72 6.69 -15.30
N PHE A 31 -29.63 5.92 -15.18
CA PHE A 31 -29.36 4.74 -15.97
C PHE A 31 -29.13 3.56 -15.04
N ASP A 32 -30.09 2.63 -14.92
CA ASP A 32 -29.96 1.39 -14.12
C ASP A 32 -28.72 0.52 -14.45
N THR A 33 -27.90 0.95 -15.41
CA THR A 33 -26.69 0.29 -15.88
C THR A 33 -25.39 0.93 -15.34
N VAL A 34 -25.37 2.14 -14.78
CA VAL A 34 -24.08 2.74 -14.35
C VAL A 34 -23.65 2.21 -12.98
N ASP A 35 -22.38 1.84 -12.85
CA ASP A 35 -21.74 1.50 -11.58
C ASP A 35 -21.23 2.78 -10.90
N HIS A 36 -21.49 2.94 -9.61
CA HIS A 36 -20.99 4.06 -8.80
C HIS A 36 -20.03 3.54 -7.74
N ALA A 37 -18.92 4.23 -7.51
CA ALA A 37 -17.99 3.91 -6.44
C ALA A 37 -17.73 5.15 -5.57
N ASP A 38 -17.97 5.00 -4.26
CA ASP A 38 -17.64 6.00 -3.26
C ASP A 38 -16.39 5.56 -2.49
N HIS A 39 -15.48 6.51 -2.31
CA HIS A 39 -14.27 6.37 -1.53
C HIS A 39 -14.29 7.42 -0.42
N SER A 40 -14.43 6.95 0.83
CA SER A 40 -14.57 7.82 1.99
C SER A 40 -13.71 7.36 3.16
N GLY A 41 -13.58 8.20 4.18
CA GLY A 41 -12.82 7.85 5.38
C GLY A 41 -13.44 6.72 6.21
N PHE A 42 -14.75 6.75 6.38
CA PHE A 42 -15.49 5.93 7.34
C PHE A 42 -16.76 5.28 6.79
N GLY A 43 -16.96 5.34 5.46
CA GLY A 43 -18.11 4.75 4.78
C GLY A 43 -19.31 5.68 4.77
N ASN A 44 -20.31 5.32 3.97
CA ASN A 44 -21.57 6.07 3.89
C ASN A 44 -22.54 5.75 5.04
N THR A 45 -22.20 4.79 5.90
CA THR A 45 -23.00 4.35 7.05
C THR A 45 -22.24 4.48 8.36
N GLY A 46 -22.95 4.29 9.47
CA GLY A 46 -22.35 4.37 10.81
C GLY A 46 -22.16 5.80 11.34
N PRO A 47 -21.68 5.91 12.60
CA PRO A 47 -21.63 7.17 13.34
C PRO A 47 -20.55 8.15 12.87
N LEU A 48 -19.59 7.67 12.08
CA LEU A 48 -18.41 8.45 11.65
C LEU A 48 -18.50 8.94 10.20
N ARG A 49 -19.58 8.64 9.46
CA ARG A 49 -19.70 8.93 8.02
C ARG A 49 -19.45 10.39 7.61
N GLU A 50 -19.81 11.34 8.47
CA GLU A 50 -19.63 12.78 8.21
C GLU A 50 -18.24 13.30 8.63
N ARG A 51 -17.39 12.45 9.20
CA ARG A 51 -16.06 12.86 9.67
C ARG A 51 -15.06 12.88 8.54
N ARG A 52 -14.16 13.84 8.62
CA ARG A 52 -13.00 13.91 7.72
C ARG A 52 -11.99 12.85 8.12
N ALA A 53 -11.34 12.28 7.10
CA ALA A 53 -10.24 11.35 7.26
C ALA A 53 -9.04 11.81 6.44
N TYR A 54 -7.88 11.47 6.98
CA TYR A 54 -6.60 11.40 6.30
C TYR A 54 -5.95 10.11 6.78
N ASP A 55 -5.03 9.56 5.99
CA ASP A 55 -4.36 8.30 6.31
C ASP A 55 -3.91 8.16 7.78
N PRO A 56 -3.20 9.13 8.41
CA PRO A 56 -2.77 8.98 9.80
C PRO A 56 -3.94 8.86 10.78
N ILE A 57 -5.07 9.54 10.53
CA ILE A 57 -6.26 9.44 11.38
C ILE A 57 -6.83 8.02 11.29
N VAL A 58 -6.87 7.45 10.08
CA VAL A 58 -7.39 6.10 9.85
C VAL A 58 -6.44 5.03 10.41
N GLN A 59 -5.12 5.18 10.26
CA GLN A 59 -4.14 4.30 10.89
C GLN A 59 -4.28 4.30 12.43
N ALA A 60 -4.55 5.47 13.03
CA ALA A 60 -4.78 5.57 14.47
C ALA A 60 -6.08 4.88 14.90
N MET A 61 -7.14 4.96 14.08
CA MET A 61 -8.46 4.44 14.42
C MET A 61 -8.67 2.96 14.06
N SER A 62 -7.91 2.43 13.10
CA SER A 62 -7.98 1.02 12.66
C SER A 62 -7.32 0.03 13.60
N GLY A 63 -6.45 0.52 14.51
CA GLY A 63 -5.59 -0.32 15.35
C GLY A 63 -4.20 -0.55 14.77
N LEU A 64 -3.93 -0.20 13.51
CA LEU A 64 -2.63 -0.41 12.87
C LEU A 64 -1.48 0.27 13.62
N MET A 65 -1.66 1.53 14.06
CA MET A 65 -0.63 2.22 14.84
C MET A 65 -0.36 1.55 16.19
N ALA A 66 -1.34 0.86 16.77
CA ALA A 66 -1.21 0.22 18.08
C ALA A 66 -0.39 -1.07 18.02
N VAL A 67 -0.31 -1.71 16.85
CA VAL A 67 0.49 -2.93 16.60
C VAL A 67 1.81 -2.63 15.87
N THR A 68 2.01 -1.39 15.42
CA THR A 68 3.22 -0.95 14.71
C THR A 68 4.19 -0.23 15.66
N GLY A 69 5.47 -0.60 15.60
CA GLY A 69 6.54 0.04 16.37
C GLY A 69 7.14 -0.87 17.44
N PHE A 70 7.71 -0.28 18.48
CA PHE A 70 8.41 -1.02 19.54
C PHE A 70 7.54 -1.13 20.79
N ALA A 71 7.55 -2.31 21.43
CA ALA A 71 6.89 -2.50 22.71
C ALA A 71 7.31 -1.45 23.76
N GLY A 72 6.34 -0.89 24.49
CA GLY A 72 6.57 0.13 25.51
C GLY A 72 6.90 1.53 24.99
N GLN A 73 6.97 1.73 23.67
CA GLN A 73 7.14 3.05 23.05
C GLN A 73 5.78 3.64 22.63
N PRO A 74 5.69 4.97 22.41
CA PRO A 74 4.50 5.56 21.82
C PRO A 74 4.12 4.92 20.47
N PRO A 75 2.82 4.86 20.11
CA PRO A 75 2.37 4.32 18.83
C PRO A 75 3.05 4.99 17.63
N VAL A 76 3.35 4.19 16.61
CA VAL A 76 4.04 4.65 15.41
C VAL A 76 3.18 4.34 14.19
N ARG A 77 3.07 5.29 13.25
CA ARG A 77 2.43 5.02 11.96
C ARG A 77 3.38 4.32 11.02
N THR A 78 2.83 3.61 10.05
CA THR A 78 3.61 3.13 8.91
C THR A 78 4.13 4.32 8.09
N GLY A 79 5.28 4.15 7.44
CA GLY A 79 5.92 5.21 6.65
C GLY A 79 5.08 5.63 5.44
N ALA A 80 4.53 4.65 4.73
CA ALA A 80 3.63 4.83 3.61
C ALA A 80 2.23 5.28 4.06
N ALA A 81 1.51 5.99 3.19
CA ALA A 81 0.11 6.32 3.40
C ALA A 81 -0.78 5.12 3.05
N ILE A 82 -0.67 4.04 3.84
CA ILE A 82 -1.27 2.73 3.52
C ILE A 82 -2.79 2.79 3.37
N ALA A 83 -3.49 3.62 4.13
CA ALA A 83 -4.93 3.78 3.99
C ALA A 83 -5.27 4.51 2.68
N ASP A 84 -4.47 5.49 2.26
CA ASP A 84 -4.68 6.20 1.00
C ASP A 84 -4.35 5.32 -0.23
N THR A 85 -3.51 4.29 -0.08
CA THR A 85 -3.13 3.40 -1.20
C THR A 85 -3.92 2.09 -1.24
N ALA A 86 -4.18 1.45 -0.09
CA ALA A 86 -4.90 0.19 -0.03
C ALA A 86 -6.39 0.36 -0.36
N THR A 87 -7.00 1.46 0.10
CA THR A 87 -8.44 1.68 -0.07
C THR A 87 -8.84 1.82 -1.55
N PRO A 88 -8.14 2.61 -2.39
CA PRO A 88 -8.41 2.61 -3.83
C PRO A 88 -8.17 1.26 -4.49
N MET A 89 -7.19 0.46 -4.05
CA MET A 89 -6.99 -0.90 -4.58
C MET A 89 -8.19 -1.80 -4.30
N ILE A 90 -8.76 -1.73 -3.09
CA ILE A 90 -9.99 -2.46 -2.74
C ILE A 90 -11.20 -1.91 -3.52
N ALA A 91 -11.28 -0.59 -3.71
CA ALA A 91 -12.32 0.03 -4.54
C ALA A 91 -12.28 -0.46 -5.99
N VAL A 92 -11.09 -0.58 -6.59
CA VAL A 92 -10.92 -1.18 -7.92
C VAL A 92 -11.44 -2.62 -7.96
N ILE A 93 -11.16 -3.45 -6.95
CA ILE A 93 -11.72 -4.81 -6.86
C ILE A 93 -13.25 -4.77 -6.83
N GLY A 94 -13.84 -3.85 -6.05
CA GLY A 94 -15.29 -3.66 -6.00
C GLY A 94 -15.88 -3.23 -7.34
N ILE A 95 -15.25 -2.27 -8.02
CA ILE A 95 -15.67 -1.78 -9.35
C ILE A 95 -15.60 -2.91 -10.39
N LEU A 96 -14.50 -3.66 -10.43
CA LEU A 96 -14.35 -4.80 -11.33
C LEU A 96 -15.42 -5.88 -11.06
N SER A 97 -15.73 -6.12 -9.78
CA SER A 97 -16.78 -7.05 -9.38
C SER A 97 -18.17 -6.57 -9.82
N ALA A 98 -18.46 -5.27 -9.70
CA ALA A 98 -19.70 -4.66 -10.16
C ALA A 98 -19.84 -4.76 -11.70
N LEU A 99 -18.77 -4.47 -12.44
CA LEU A 99 -18.73 -4.61 -13.90
C LEU A 99 -18.97 -6.06 -14.34
N MET A 100 -18.34 -7.04 -13.69
CA MET A 100 -18.58 -8.46 -13.97
C MET A 100 -20.03 -8.85 -13.69
N ARG A 101 -20.58 -8.40 -12.55
CA ARG A 101 -21.97 -8.68 -12.19
C ARG A 101 -22.94 -8.06 -13.19
N ARG A 102 -22.71 -6.83 -13.61
CA ARG A 102 -23.50 -6.13 -14.64
C ARG A 102 -23.59 -6.90 -15.96
N GLN A 103 -22.54 -7.62 -16.37
CA GLN A 103 -22.61 -8.47 -17.58
C GLN A 103 -23.70 -9.54 -17.48
N SER A 104 -23.96 -10.06 -16.28
CA SER A 104 -24.99 -11.07 -16.04
C SER A 104 -26.37 -10.48 -15.71
N THR A 105 -26.42 -9.34 -15.03
CA THR A 105 -27.67 -8.77 -14.50
C THR A 105 -28.26 -7.68 -15.39
N GLY A 106 -27.44 -7.08 -16.25
CA GLY A 106 -27.76 -5.85 -16.98
C GLY A 106 -27.89 -4.61 -16.09
N ARG A 107 -27.59 -4.72 -14.79
CA ARG A 107 -27.78 -3.67 -13.78
C ARG A 107 -26.46 -3.25 -13.17
N GLY A 108 -26.25 -1.95 -13.05
CA GLY A 108 -25.13 -1.38 -12.32
C GLY A 108 -25.33 -1.49 -10.80
N ASP A 109 -24.25 -1.33 -10.06
CA ASP A 109 -24.22 -1.40 -8.60
C ASP A 109 -23.61 -0.15 -7.95
N TRP A 110 -23.78 -0.05 -6.63
CA TRP A 110 -23.14 0.96 -5.79
C TRP A 110 -22.07 0.29 -4.92
N VAL A 111 -20.83 0.72 -5.09
CA VAL A 111 -19.64 0.25 -4.37
C VAL A 111 -19.29 1.29 -3.32
N ASP A 112 -19.46 0.97 -2.04
CA ASP A 112 -19.05 1.83 -0.92
C ASP A 112 -17.80 1.23 -0.27
N VAL A 113 -16.67 1.95 -0.30
CA VAL A 113 -15.43 1.51 0.35
C VAL A 113 -14.92 2.60 1.27
N SER A 114 -14.70 2.24 2.53
CA SER A 114 -14.12 3.14 3.52
C SER A 114 -12.66 2.82 3.80
N MET A 115 -11.88 3.86 4.09
CA MET A 115 -10.48 3.70 4.49
C MET A 115 -10.33 2.87 5.77
N LEU A 116 -11.25 3.05 6.73
CA LEU A 116 -11.24 2.29 7.98
C LEU A 116 -11.51 0.80 7.73
N ASP A 117 -12.54 0.47 6.94
CA ASP A 117 -12.87 -0.93 6.63
C ASP A 117 -11.74 -1.59 5.83
N ALA A 118 -11.21 -0.90 4.82
CA ALA A 118 -10.10 -1.37 4.01
C ALA A 118 -8.89 -1.73 4.86
N LEU A 119 -8.52 -0.85 5.81
CA LEU A 119 -7.35 -1.10 6.63
C LEU A 119 -7.60 -2.20 7.67
N SER A 120 -8.76 -2.21 8.32
CA SER A 120 -9.13 -3.26 9.26
C SER A 120 -9.28 -4.63 8.59
N PHE A 121 -9.71 -4.68 7.32
CA PHE A 121 -9.79 -5.92 6.53
C PHE A 121 -8.42 -6.56 6.27
N LEU A 122 -7.36 -5.75 6.21
CA LEU A 122 -5.99 -6.22 5.95
C LEU A 122 -5.25 -6.68 7.22
N MET A 123 -5.86 -6.53 8.40
CA MET A 123 -5.23 -6.82 9.69
C MET A 123 -5.60 -8.22 10.20
N PRO A 124 -4.66 -9.18 10.25
CA PRO A 124 -4.91 -10.49 10.86
C PRO A 124 -5.18 -10.42 12.38
N GLU A 125 -4.71 -9.37 13.06
CA GLU A 125 -4.80 -9.19 14.50
C GLU A 125 -6.25 -9.12 15.01
N VAL A 126 -7.21 -8.83 14.14
CA VAL A 126 -8.64 -8.91 14.45
C VAL A 126 -9.01 -10.34 14.87
N ILE A 127 -8.50 -11.34 14.15
CA ILE A 127 -8.76 -12.76 14.47
C ILE A 127 -8.09 -13.13 15.78
N GLU A 128 -6.82 -12.73 15.97
CA GLU A 128 -6.05 -12.99 17.18
C GLU A 128 -6.75 -12.43 18.42
N TYR A 129 -7.24 -11.19 18.33
CA TYR A 129 -8.01 -10.56 19.41
C TYR A 129 -9.26 -11.36 19.79
N TYR A 130 -10.04 -11.84 18.82
CA TYR A 130 -11.25 -12.62 19.10
C TYR A 130 -10.95 -14.05 19.57
N GLN A 131 -9.76 -14.59 19.29
CA GLN A 131 -9.33 -15.90 19.80
C GLN A 131 -8.75 -15.82 21.22
N GLY A 132 -7.89 -14.84 21.49
CA GLY A 132 -7.11 -14.72 22.73
C GLY A 132 -7.62 -13.67 23.72
N GLY A 133 -8.50 -12.77 23.30
CA GLY A 133 -9.02 -11.65 24.11
C GLY A 133 -8.07 -10.47 24.28
N ALA A 134 -6.84 -10.57 23.75
CA ALA A 134 -5.82 -9.54 23.75
C ALA A 134 -4.94 -9.69 22.50
N ILE A 135 -4.29 -8.60 22.09
CA ILE A 135 -3.26 -8.60 21.04
C ILE A 135 -1.91 -8.38 21.74
N ASP A 136 -0.88 -9.06 21.26
CA ASP A 136 0.47 -8.86 21.75
C ASP A 136 0.98 -7.42 21.51
N PRO A 137 1.90 -6.92 22.34
CA PRO A 137 2.53 -5.63 22.08
C PRO A 137 3.25 -5.59 20.71
N PRO A 138 3.47 -4.39 20.13
CA PRO A 138 4.23 -4.24 18.90
C PRO A 138 5.57 -4.98 18.90
N LEU A 139 5.79 -5.78 17.85
CA LEU A 139 6.93 -6.67 17.70
C LEU A 139 8.14 -6.02 16.99
N ALA A 140 8.08 -4.72 16.72
CA ALA A 140 9.03 -3.99 15.88
C ALA A 140 9.17 -4.63 14.49
N ASN A 141 10.32 -5.23 14.19
CA ASN A 141 10.58 -5.90 12.91
C ASN A 141 10.35 -7.42 12.96
N ARG A 142 10.06 -7.99 14.15
CA ARG A 142 9.75 -9.41 14.29
C ARG A 142 8.43 -9.74 13.63
N HIS A 143 8.38 -10.86 12.93
CA HIS A 143 7.14 -11.43 12.40
C HIS A 143 6.78 -12.69 13.20
N PRO A 144 5.53 -12.84 13.70
CA PRO A 144 5.15 -13.93 14.60
C PRO A 144 5.25 -15.32 13.94
N GLY A 145 5.20 -15.37 12.60
CA GLY A 145 5.29 -16.62 11.83
C GLY A 145 6.67 -17.30 11.79
N GLY A 146 7.71 -16.79 12.46
CA GLY A 146 9.04 -17.42 12.44
C GLY A 146 9.99 -16.97 13.54
N ALA A 147 11.09 -17.70 13.73
CA ALA A 147 12.14 -17.39 14.70
C ALA A 147 13.49 -18.00 14.24
N PRO A 148 14.48 -17.16 13.82
CA PRO A 148 14.38 -15.72 13.64
C PRO A 148 13.48 -15.31 12.46
N PHE A 149 12.81 -14.17 12.59
CA PHE A 149 12.13 -13.51 11.49
C PHE A 149 12.19 -11.99 11.74
N ASN A 150 13.38 -11.40 11.60
CA ASN A 150 13.71 -10.07 12.13
C ASN A 150 14.87 -9.38 11.37
N CYS A 151 15.14 -8.12 11.72
CA CYS A 151 16.30 -7.32 11.31
C CYS A 151 17.50 -7.53 12.25
N PHE A 152 18.68 -7.69 11.69
CA PHE A 152 19.96 -7.84 12.40
C PHE A 152 20.97 -6.79 11.93
N HIS A 153 21.81 -6.30 12.82
CA HIS A 153 22.73 -5.20 12.52
C HIS A 153 24.06 -5.74 11.98
N ALA A 154 24.40 -5.37 10.75
CA ALA A 154 25.70 -5.60 10.12
C ALA A 154 26.64 -4.39 10.33
N THR A 155 27.87 -4.43 9.83
CA THR A 155 28.84 -3.33 10.07
C THR A 155 28.46 -2.01 9.40
N ASP A 156 27.66 -2.05 8.35
CA ASP A 156 27.33 -0.93 7.46
C ASP A 156 25.83 -0.82 7.14
N GLY A 157 24.97 -1.54 7.88
CA GLY A 157 23.53 -1.52 7.67
C GLY A 157 22.80 -2.65 8.39
N TYR A 158 21.64 -3.04 7.89
CA TYR A 158 20.84 -4.12 8.45
C TYR A 158 20.55 -5.20 7.41
N VAL A 159 20.43 -6.44 7.88
CA VAL A 159 19.98 -7.59 7.10
C VAL A 159 18.70 -8.11 7.72
N TYR A 160 17.66 -8.26 6.92
CA TYR A 160 16.44 -8.95 7.32
C TYR A 160 16.61 -10.45 7.06
N VAL A 161 16.37 -11.30 8.05
CA VAL A 161 16.51 -12.76 7.95
C VAL A 161 15.21 -13.43 8.41
N ALA A 162 14.70 -14.36 7.60
CA ALA A 162 13.47 -15.08 7.87
C ALA A 162 13.69 -16.60 7.84
N THR A 163 13.29 -17.27 8.92
CA THR A 163 13.17 -18.72 8.99
C THR A 163 11.75 -19.07 9.44
N VAL A 164 11.04 -19.84 8.62
CA VAL A 164 9.64 -20.21 8.88
C VAL A 164 9.52 -21.70 9.21
N THR A 165 10.45 -22.50 8.71
CA THR A 165 10.51 -23.95 8.91
C THR A 165 11.80 -24.37 9.62
N ASP A 166 11.81 -25.59 10.16
CA ASP A 166 13.02 -26.19 10.75
C ASP A 166 14.13 -26.39 9.69
N ILE A 167 13.74 -26.56 8.42
CA ILE A 167 14.69 -26.62 7.30
C ILE A 167 15.40 -25.27 7.14
N ASP A 168 14.66 -24.16 7.20
CA ASP A 168 15.23 -22.81 7.10
C ASP A 168 16.20 -22.54 8.25
N TRP A 169 15.82 -22.95 9.48
CA TRP A 169 16.68 -22.84 10.66
C TRP A 169 17.97 -23.63 10.50
N ASN A 170 17.89 -24.88 10.08
CA ASN A 170 19.07 -25.73 9.86
C ASN A 170 19.98 -25.19 8.75
N ASN A 171 19.40 -24.60 7.71
CA ASN A 171 20.17 -23.92 6.65
C ASN A 171 20.88 -22.68 7.18
N LEU A 172 20.22 -21.88 8.02
CA LEU A 172 20.82 -20.74 8.69
C LEU A 172 21.98 -21.17 9.60
N LEU A 173 21.81 -22.22 10.40
CA LEU A 173 22.88 -22.75 11.25
C LEU A 173 24.10 -23.20 10.42
N ARG A 174 23.90 -23.90 9.30
CA ARG A 174 25.01 -24.26 8.38
C ARG A 174 25.71 -23.04 7.81
N ALA A 175 24.95 -22.01 7.40
CA ALA A 175 25.53 -20.77 6.89
C ALA A 175 26.40 -20.04 7.93
N MET A 176 26.12 -20.26 9.21
CA MET A 176 26.83 -19.65 10.33
C MET A 176 27.93 -20.52 10.95
N ASP A 177 28.17 -21.72 10.41
CA ASP A 177 29.04 -22.76 10.99
C ASP A 177 28.62 -23.11 12.44
N ARG A 178 27.30 -23.22 12.67
CA ARG A 178 26.67 -23.50 13.97
C ARG A 178 25.81 -24.77 13.95
N GLU A 179 26.23 -25.78 13.20
CA GLU A 179 25.54 -27.08 13.16
C GLU A 179 25.46 -27.78 14.53
N ASP A 180 26.26 -27.35 15.51
CA ASP A 180 26.15 -27.78 16.91
C ASP A 180 24.77 -27.50 17.53
N LEU A 181 23.98 -26.58 16.95
CA LEU A 181 22.65 -26.20 17.43
C LEU A 181 21.49 -26.91 16.71
N ILE A 182 21.75 -27.75 15.70
CA ILE A 182 20.69 -28.40 14.90
C ILE A 182 19.81 -29.31 15.77
N ASP A 183 20.45 -30.11 16.64
CA ASP A 183 19.77 -31.05 17.53
C ASP A 183 19.59 -30.49 18.95
N ASP A 184 19.84 -29.18 19.17
CA ASP A 184 19.59 -28.55 20.47
C ASP A 184 18.07 -28.53 20.74
N PRO A 185 17.58 -29.16 21.82
CA PRO A 185 16.15 -29.24 22.11
C PRO A 185 15.48 -27.87 22.31
N ARG A 186 16.25 -26.80 22.54
CA ARG A 186 15.72 -25.43 22.63
C ARG A 186 15.40 -24.82 21.27
N TYR A 187 16.01 -25.32 20.19
CA TYR A 187 15.95 -24.68 18.87
C TYR A 187 15.52 -25.62 17.74
N ALA A 188 15.37 -26.93 18.01
CA ALA A 188 15.06 -27.95 17.02
C ALA A 188 13.76 -27.67 16.25
N HIS A 189 12.70 -27.24 16.95
CA HIS A 189 11.40 -26.92 16.34
C HIS A 189 11.00 -25.46 16.53
N LEU A 190 10.13 -24.97 15.64
CA LEU A 190 9.66 -23.58 15.67
C LEU A 190 9.07 -23.16 17.03
N PRO A 191 8.19 -23.94 17.70
CA PRO A 191 7.68 -23.55 19.01
C PRO A 191 8.79 -23.38 20.05
N ASP A 192 9.78 -24.27 20.05
CA ASP A 192 10.92 -24.18 20.97
C ASP A 192 11.74 -22.90 20.68
N ARG A 193 11.93 -22.57 19.40
CA ARG A 193 12.58 -21.31 18.98
C ARG A 193 11.78 -20.07 19.37
N HIS A 194 10.45 -20.13 19.37
CA HIS A 194 9.62 -19.03 19.86
C HIS A 194 9.77 -18.83 21.36
N ASP A 195 9.76 -19.91 22.14
CA ASP A 195 9.98 -19.86 23.59
C ASP A 195 11.37 -19.30 23.95
N HIS A 196 12.35 -19.44 23.06
CA HIS A 196 13.74 -18.98 23.23
C HIS A 196 14.16 -17.92 22.19
N VAL A 197 13.22 -17.11 21.69
CA VAL A 197 13.46 -16.22 20.53
C VAL A 197 14.61 -15.24 20.75
N ASP A 198 14.76 -14.68 21.95
CA ASP A 198 15.84 -13.75 22.25
C ASP A 198 17.23 -14.43 22.18
N GLU A 199 17.32 -15.71 22.58
CA GLU A 199 18.57 -16.48 22.46
C GLU A 199 18.88 -16.83 21.00
N VAL A 200 17.85 -17.26 20.26
CA VAL A 200 17.94 -17.55 18.82
C VAL A 200 18.44 -16.33 18.06
N GLU A 201 17.84 -15.16 18.31
CA GLU A 201 18.26 -13.91 17.69
C GLU A 201 19.66 -13.49 18.13
N ALA A 202 20.05 -13.72 19.38
CA ALA A 202 21.41 -13.43 19.83
C ALA A 202 22.47 -14.29 19.12
N VAL A 203 22.17 -15.55 18.78
CA VAL A 203 23.07 -16.40 17.97
C VAL A 203 23.30 -15.76 16.60
N VAL A 204 22.24 -15.32 15.96
CA VAL A 204 22.27 -14.73 14.61
C VAL A 204 22.95 -13.37 14.62
N GLU A 205 22.56 -12.48 15.55
CA GLU A 205 23.15 -11.15 15.72
C GLU A 205 24.66 -11.22 15.99
N ASN A 206 25.11 -12.18 16.82
CA ASN A 206 26.53 -12.37 17.10
C ASN A 206 27.33 -12.78 15.87
N TRP A 207 26.71 -13.52 14.95
CA TRP A 207 27.32 -13.85 13.67
C TRP A 207 27.28 -12.65 12.71
N ILE A 208 26.21 -11.87 12.64
CA ILE A 208 26.07 -10.76 11.68
C ILE A 208 26.92 -9.53 12.05
N LYS A 209 26.98 -9.13 13.32
CA LYS A 209 27.51 -7.82 13.78
C LYS A 209 28.93 -7.44 13.36
N GLY A 210 29.76 -8.40 12.99
CA GLY A 210 31.15 -8.19 12.57
C GLY A 210 31.38 -8.26 11.05
N ARG A 211 30.31 -8.39 10.26
CA ARG A 211 30.36 -8.64 8.82
C ARG A 211 29.65 -7.53 8.04
N PRO A 212 30.08 -7.23 6.79
CA PRO A 212 29.38 -6.30 5.92
C PRO A 212 28.01 -6.86 5.49
N ARG A 213 27.01 -5.99 5.37
CA ARG A 213 25.60 -6.31 5.06
C ARG A 213 25.48 -7.22 3.85
N ASP A 214 26.07 -6.82 2.73
CA ASP A 214 25.91 -7.55 1.47
C ASP A 214 26.67 -8.88 1.49
N GLY A 215 27.81 -8.94 2.18
CA GLY A 215 28.54 -10.20 2.38
C GLY A 215 27.78 -11.21 3.25
N VAL A 216 27.00 -10.73 4.23
CA VAL A 216 26.09 -11.58 5.01
C VAL A 216 24.99 -12.13 4.11
N VAL A 217 24.36 -11.26 3.30
CA VAL A 217 23.29 -11.67 2.37
C VAL A 217 23.80 -12.74 1.40
N ASP A 218 24.97 -12.56 0.80
CA ASP A 218 25.55 -13.53 -0.13
C ASP A 218 25.75 -14.92 0.51
N VAL A 219 26.30 -14.97 1.73
CA VAL A 219 26.52 -16.22 2.45
C VAL A 219 25.20 -16.90 2.78
N LEU A 220 24.24 -16.17 3.32
CA LEU A 220 22.93 -16.71 3.69
C LEU A 220 22.15 -17.22 2.46
N GLN A 221 22.14 -16.47 1.35
CA GLN A 221 21.47 -16.88 0.11
C GLN A 221 22.11 -18.12 -0.50
N SER A 222 23.44 -18.27 -0.42
CA SER A 222 24.13 -19.48 -0.90
C SER A 222 23.71 -20.76 -0.15
N HIS A 223 23.12 -20.61 1.05
CA HIS A 223 22.55 -21.69 1.86
C HIS A 223 21.02 -21.75 1.80
N GLN A 224 20.39 -21.07 0.83
CA GLN A 224 18.94 -21.03 0.66
C GLN A 224 18.19 -20.42 1.85
N VAL A 225 18.82 -19.53 2.62
CA VAL A 225 18.17 -18.79 3.69
C VAL A 225 17.48 -17.56 3.10
N ALA A 226 16.20 -17.37 3.40
CA ALA A 226 15.45 -16.19 2.99
C ALA A 226 15.96 -14.95 3.73
N CYS A 227 16.63 -14.06 3.01
CA CYS A 227 17.17 -12.83 3.57
C CYS A 227 17.31 -11.73 2.51
N GLY A 228 17.47 -10.50 2.97
CA GLY A 228 17.78 -9.36 2.12
C GLY A 228 18.31 -8.16 2.90
N PRO A 229 19.04 -7.26 2.23
CA PRO A 229 19.50 -6.02 2.86
C PRO A 229 18.33 -5.08 3.12
N VAL A 230 18.37 -4.35 4.25
CA VAL A 230 17.50 -3.19 4.44
C VAL A 230 18.11 -2.04 3.65
N LEU A 231 17.44 -1.67 2.56
CA LEU A 231 17.91 -0.64 1.64
C LEU A 231 17.42 0.75 2.03
N SER A 232 18.25 1.76 1.79
CA SER A 232 17.79 3.14 1.70
C SER A 232 16.92 3.34 0.44
N MET A 233 16.23 4.48 0.36
CA MET A 233 15.38 4.78 -0.80
C MET A 233 16.21 4.94 -2.09
N ASP A 234 17.39 5.54 -2.01
CA ASP A 234 18.29 5.69 -3.16
C ASP A 234 18.87 4.34 -3.62
N GLU A 235 19.23 3.44 -2.70
CA GLU A 235 19.64 2.07 -3.02
C GLU A 235 18.48 1.28 -3.67
N ALA A 236 17.27 1.37 -3.10
CA ALA A 236 16.09 0.69 -3.64
C ALA A 236 15.73 1.20 -5.05
N LEU A 237 15.76 2.51 -5.28
CA LEU A 237 15.54 3.09 -6.62
C LEU A 237 16.72 2.83 -7.58
N ALA A 238 17.89 2.45 -7.06
CA ALA A 238 19.01 1.97 -7.85
C ALA A 238 18.93 0.47 -8.17
N SER A 239 17.89 -0.24 -7.72
CA SER A 239 17.71 -1.69 -7.90
C SER A 239 17.67 -2.13 -9.35
N GLU A 240 18.51 -3.11 -9.70
CA GLU A 240 18.43 -3.82 -10.98
C GLU A 240 17.07 -4.51 -11.14
N GLN A 241 16.52 -5.09 -10.07
CA GLN A 241 15.23 -5.79 -10.11
C GLN A 241 14.07 -4.84 -10.44
N LEU A 242 14.05 -3.63 -9.88
CA LEU A 242 13.01 -2.65 -10.24
C LEU A 242 13.13 -2.21 -11.71
N ARG A 243 14.35 -2.04 -12.22
CA ARG A 243 14.58 -1.72 -13.64
C ARG A 243 14.19 -2.86 -14.57
N ALA A 244 14.59 -4.09 -14.25
CA ALA A 244 14.24 -5.30 -15.01
C ALA A 244 12.73 -5.54 -15.06
N ARG A 245 11.99 -4.95 -14.11
CA ARG A 245 10.53 -5.00 -14.03
C ARG A 245 9.86 -3.70 -14.47
N ASP A 246 10.52 -2.85 -15.26
CA ASP A 246 10.07 -1.52 -15.73
C ASP A 246 9.32 -0.70 -14.67
N MET A 247 9.71 -0.85 -13.39
CA MET A 247 9.04 -0.15 -12.30
C MET A 247 9.51 1.29 -12.17
N LEU A 248 10.57 1.69 -12.88
CA LEU A 248 11.09 3.06 -12.88
C LEU A 248 10.96 3.61 -14.29
N ILE A 249 10.01 4.52 -14.48
CA ILE A 249 9.71 5.11 -15.79
C ILE A 249 10.01 6.61 -15.79
N PRO A 250 10.57 7.17 -16.88
CA PRO A 250 10.69 8.63 -16.99
C PRO A 250 9.29 9.24 -17.07
N LEU A 251 9.06 10.34 -16.34
CA LEU A 251 7.81 11.08 -16.49
C LEU A 251 7.92 12.08 -17.62
N GLU A 252 6.82 12.28 -18.35
CA GLU A 252 6.74 13.23 -19.46
C GLU A 252 5.75 14.35 -19.15
N THR A 253 5.98 15.53 -19.71
CA THR A 253 5.00 16.61 -19.74
C THR A 253 3.94 16.35 -20.82
N PRO A 254 2.77 17.02 -20.77
CA PRO A 254 1.74 16.96 -21.83
C PRO A 254 2.26 17.19 -23.25
N GLU A 255 3.37 17.91 -23.41
CA GLU A 255 4.01 18.16 -24.71
C GLU A 255 4.92 17.01 -25.17
N GLY A 256 4.93 15.87 -24.48
CA GLY A 256 5.76 14.69 -24.78
C GLY A 256 7.23 14.90 -24.44
N LYS A 257 7.55 15.78 -23.49
CA LYS A 257 8.94 16.04 -23.08
C LYS A 257 9.22 15.34 -21.76
N ALA A 258 10.27 14.52 -21.73
CA ALA A 258 10.78 13.96 -20.49
C ALA A 258 11.10 15.07 -19.48
N VAL A 259 10.68 14.87 -18.22
CA VAL A 259 10.98 15.75 -17.10
C VAL A 259 12.36 15.37 -16.55
N PRO A 260 13.40 16.20 -16.73
CA PRO A 260 14.77 15.79 -16.42
C PRO A 260 14.95 15.42 -14.94
N GLY A 261 15.51 14.24 -14.69
CA GLY A 261 15.82 13.75 -13.35
C GLY A 261 14.62 13.30 -12.52
N ILE A 262 13.42 13.20 -13.12
CA ILE A 262 12.22 12.73 -12.42
C ILE A 262 11.77 11.40 -13.01
N MET A 263 11.70 10.40 -12.14
CA MET A 263 11.17 9.08 -12.43
C MET A 263 9.85 8.88 -11.66
N GLY A 264 8.92 8.17 -12.28
CA GLY A 264 7.71 7.66 -11.64
C GLY A 264 7.79 6.14 -11.47
N LEU A 265 6.76 5.58 -10.83
CA LEU A 265 6.60 4.14 -10.71
C LEU A 265 5.81 3.58 -11.90
N GLY A 266 6.27 2.46 -12.46
CA GLY A 266 5.56 1.70 -13.48
C GLY A 266 4.36 0.92 -12.93
N ILE A 267 3.66 0.20 -13.80
CA ILE A 267 2.49 -0.60 -13.43
C ILE A 267 2.95 -2.00 -12.97
N PRO A 268 2.61 -2.45 -11.74
CA PRO A 268 3.13 -3.69 -11.19
C PRO A 268 2.42 -4.96 -11.73
N ILE A 269 1.33 -4.81 -12.50
CA ILE A 269 0.56 -5.91 -13.10
C ILE A 269 1.10 -6.19 -14.50
N ARG A 270 1.38 -7.47 -14.79
CA ARG A 270 1.89 -7.91 -16.09
C ARG A 270 0.98 -8.95 -16.70
N PHE A 271 0.57 -8.74 -17.94
CA PHE A 271 -0.07 -9.75 -18.77
C PHE A 271 0.96 -10.32 -19.74
N ALA A 272 0.85 -11.62 -20.05
CA ALA A 272 1.81 -12.31 -20.92
C ALA A 272 1.83 -11.74 -22.34
N ASP A 273 0.66 -11.39 -22.86
CA ASP A 273 0.47 -10.99 -24.27
C ASP A 273 0.05 -9.52 -24.42
N ASP A 274 0.05 -8.74 -23.33
CA ASP A 274 -0.37 -7.32 -23.34
C ASP A 274 0.53 -6.46 -22.44
N PRO A 275 1.46 -5.68 -23.01
CA PRO A 275 2.34 -4.82 -22.23
C PRO A 275 1.55 -3.66 -21.62
N VAL A 276 1.40 -3.67 -20.30
CA VAL A 276 0.71 -2.61 -19.56
C VAL A 276 1.67 -1.47 -19.24
N GLN A 277 1.38 -0.28 -19.75
CA GLN A 277 2.12 0.95 -19.49
C GLN A 277 1.17 2.15 -19.46
N PHE A 278 1.63 3.26 -18.90
CA PHE A 278 0.95 4.54 -19.08
C PHE A 278 1.08 4.97 -20.54
N ASP A 279 -0.01 5.40 -21.14
CA ASP A 279 -0.15 5.76 -22.54
C ASP A 279 -0.10 7.27 -22.78
N VAL A 280 -0.46 8.08 -21.77
CA VAL A 280 -0.40 9.54 -21.81
C VAL A 280 0.13 10.16 -20.51
N PRO A 281 0.81 11.32 -20.58
CA PRO A 281 1.23 12.08 -19.42
C PRO A 281 0.03 12.67 -18.64
N ALA A 282 0.27 13.07 -17.40
CA ALA A 282 -0.75 13.73 -16.58
C ALA A 282 -1.21 15.04 -17.25
N PRO A 283 -2.53 15.28 -17.42
CA PRO A 283 -3.02 16.40 -18.20
C PRO A 283 -2.89 17.74 -17.47
N GLN A 284 -2.82 18.82 -18.25
CA GLN A 284 -2.97 20.17 -17.71
C GLN A 284 -4.43 20.43 -17.29
N LEU A 285 -4.61 21.41 -16.40
CA LEU A 285 -5.94 21.89 -16.03
C LEU A 285 -6.71 22.37 -17.27
N GLY A 286 -7.86 21.74 -17.53
CA GLY A 286 -8.72 22.08 -18.67
C GLY A 286 -8.24 21.55 -20.03
N GLN A 287 -7.16 20.76 -20.09
CA GLN A 287 -6.60 20.23 -21.35
C GLN A 287 -7.64 19.52 -22.22
N HIS A 288 -8.52 18.73 -21.59
CA HIS A 288 -9.53 17.92 -22.29
C HIS A 288 -10.92 18.58 -22.35
N ASN A 289 -11.05 19.87 -22.04
CA ASN A 289 -12.36 20.54 -22.06
C ASN A 289 -13.03 20.43 -23.45
N HIS A 290 -12.29 20.67 -24.53
CA HIS A 290 -12.86 20.58 -25.89
C HIS A 290 -13.21 19.14 -26.27
N ASP A 291 -12.37 18.17 -25.91
CA ASP A 291 -12.64 16.75 -26.18
C ASP A 291 -13.91 16.27 -25.46
N VAL A 292 -14.09 16.65 -24.20
CA VAL A 292 -15.25 16.23 -23.40
C VAL A 292 -16.50 17.01 -23.81
N TYR A 293 -16.48 18.35 -23.78
CA TYR A 293 -17.68 19.15 -24.07
C TYR A 293 -18.04 19.13 -25.55
N GLY A 294 -17.05 19.28 -26.43
CA GLY A 294 -17.25 19.30 -27.88
C GLY A 294 -17.46 17.90 -28.44
N ALA A 295 -16.42 17.06 -28.41
CA ALA A 295 -16.45 15.78 -29.13
C ALA A 295 -17.37 14.73 -28.49
N LEU A 296 -17.37 14.61 -27.16
CA LEU A 296 -18.18 13.61 -26.47
C LEU A 296 -19.63 14.08 -26.21
N LEU A 297 -19.83 15.33 -25.79
CA LEU A 297 -21.16 15.85 -25.42
C LEU A 297 -21.86 16.65 -26.53
N GLY A 298 -21.16 16.99 -27.61
CA GLY A 298 -21.75 17.70 -28.75
C GLY A 298 -22.06 19.19 -28.49
N VAL A 299 -21.43 19.80 -27.49
CA VAL A 299 -21.54 21.24 -27.21
C VAL A 299 -20.76 22.00 -28.28
N ASP A 300 -21.39 23.01 -28.89
CA ASP A 300 -20.73 23.79 -29.94
C ASP A 300 -19.65 24.75 -29.40
N ASP A 301 -18.75 25.18 -30.28
CA ASP A 301 -17.62 26.05 -29.92
C ASP A 301 -18.06 27.41 -29.34
N ALA A 302 -19.24 27.91 -29.75
CA ALA A 302 -19.75 29.19 -29.27
C ALA A 302 -20.19 29.08 -27.80
N GLU A 303 -20.85 27.97 -27.44
CA GLU A 303 -21.24 27.69 -26.08
C GLU A 303 -20.03 27.35 -25.19
N ILE A 304 -19.04 26.61 -25.71
CA ILE A 304 -17.78 26.37 -24.99
C ILE A 304 -17.06 27.69 -24.68
N ALA A 305 -16.97 28.61 -25.65
CA ALA A 305 -16.40 29.94 -25.43
C ALA A 305 -17.18 30.71 -24.35
N ARG A 306 -18.51 30.67 -24.41
CA ARG A 306 -19.38 31.31 -23.40
C ARG A 306 -19.16 30.74 -21.99
N LEU A 307 -19.00 29.42 -21.85
CA LEU A 307 -18.74 28.76 -20.56
C LEU A 307 -17.38 29.17 -19.99
N LYS A 308 -16.37 29.29 -20.85
CA LYS A 308 -15.03 29.75 -20.46
C LYS A 308 -15.05 31.21 -19.99
N ASP A 309 -15.71 32.10 -20.74
CA ASP A 309 -15.84 33.52 -20.36
C ASP A 309 -16.63 33.70 -19.06
N ALA A 310 -17.58 32.80 -18.79
CA ALA A 310 -18.34 32.78 -17.55
C ALA A 310 -17.57 32.17 -16.36
N GLY A 311 -16.36 31.62 -16.58
CA GLY A 311 -15.56 30.93 -15.55
C GLY A 311 -16.18 29.62 -15.08
N VAL A 312 -17.00 28.97 -15.93
CA VAL A 312 -17.59 27.66 -15.64
C VAL A 312 -16.61 26.53 -15.96
N ILE A 313 -15.79 26.70 -17.01
CA ILE A 313 -14.76 25.77 -17.47
C ILE A 313 -13.41 26.46 -17.70
#